data_AF-A0A822EX66-F1
#
_entry.id   AF-A0A822EX66-F1
#
_cell.length_a   1.000
_cell.length_b   1.000
_cell.length_c   1.000
_cell.angle_alpha   90.00
_cell.angle_beta   90.00
_cell.angle_gamma   90.00
#
_symmetry.space_group_name_H-M   'P 1'
#
loop_
_entity.id
_entity.type
_entity.pdbx_description
1 polymer ?
#
loop_
_entity_poly.entity_id
_entity_poly.type
_entity_poly.pdbx_seq_one_letter_code
_entity_poly.pdbx_strand_id
1 'polypeptide(L)'
;DYSSAYVILHTDNPLLEGHGHSFTIDRGTEIICVAIKAHTHLLIGRTLEEFISNPGAFWRHLTSDSQLRWIGPEKGAIHLALSAIVNALWDL
;
A
#
# COMPACT_ATOMS: atom_id res chain seq x y z
N ASP A 1 -21.05 -11.06 5.43
CA ASP A 1 -20.57 -10.09 4.42
C ASP A 1 -19.05 -10.15 4.30
N TYR A 2 -18.55 -10.10 3.07
CA TYR A 2 -17.12 -10.10 2.75
C TYR A 2 -16.80 -8.81 2.01
N SER A 3 -15.66 -8.19 2.34
CA SER A 3 -15.26 -6.90 1.81
C SER A 3 -13.76 -6.86 1.53
N SER A 4 -13.37 -5.88 0.71
CA SER A 4 -12.00 -5.73 0.25
C SER A 4 -11.65 -4.25 0.17
N ALA A 5 -10.60 -3.85 0.88
CA ALA A 5 -9.97 -2.56 0.68
C ALA A 5 -9.00 -2.70 -0.51
N TYR A 6 -9.48 -2.30 -1.68
CA TYR A 6 -8.79 -2.50 -2.96
C TYR A 6 -7.96 -1.27 -3.34
N VAL A 7 -6.76 -1.48 -3.89
CA VAL A 7 -5.87 -0.44 -4.41
C VAL A 7 -5.41 -0.78 -5.81
N ILE A 8 -5.36 0.24 -6.67
CA ILE A 8 -4.76 0.19 -7.99
C ILE A 8 -3.66 1.25 -8.02
N LEU A 9 -2.45 0.83 -8.39
CA LEU A 9 -1.32 1.72 -8.64
C LEU A 9 -1.23 1.97 -10.14
N HIS A 10 -1.46 3.21 -10.55
CA HIS A 10 -1.29 3.61 -11.94
C HIS A 10 0.12 4.13 -12.18
N THR A 11 0.68 3.80 -13.35
CA THR A 11 1.93 4.38 -13.83
C THR A 11 1.64 5.43 -14.91
N ASP A 12 2.69 6.06 -15.43
CA ASP A 12 2.61 6.92 -16.62
C ASP A 12 2.42 6.11 -17.92
N ASN A 13 2.62 4.79 -17.88
CA ASN A 13 2.22 3.87 -18.93
C ASN A 13 0.80 3.33 -18.66
N PRO A 14 -0.21 3.67 -19.48
CA PRO A 14 -1.60 3.26 -19.24
C PRO A 14 -1.84 1.74 -19.38
N LEU A 15 -0.84 0.99 -19.86
CA LEU A 15 -0.90 -0.48 -19.95
C LEU A 15 -0.32 -1.18 -18.72
N LEU A 16 0.29 -0.43 -17.78
CA LEU A 16 0.90 -0.96 -16.57
C LEU A 16 0.18 -0.38 -15.34
N GLU A 17 -0.55 -1.26 -14.67
CA GLU A 17 -1.19 -1.00 -13.39
C GLU A 17 -1.01 -2.19 -12.45
N GLY A 18 -0.87 -1.89 -11.16
CA GLY A 18 -0.65 -2.89 -10.11
C GLY A 18 -1.87 -3.00 -9.20
N HIS A 19 -2.34 -4.22 -8.96
CA HIS A 19 -3.56 -4.48 -8.20
C HIS A 19 -3.24 -5.15 -6.87
N GLY A 20 -3.81 -4.61 -5.80
CA GLY A 20 -3.63 -5.15 -4.46
C GLY A 20 -4.86 -4.96 -3.60
N HIS A 21 -4.96 -5.76 -2.54
CA HIS A 21 -6.09 -5.62 -1.63
C HIS A 21 -5.79 -6.12 -0.22
N SER A 22 -6.63 -5.68 0.72
CA SER A 22 -6.74 -6.25 2.06
C SER A 22 -8.15 -6.74 2.31
N PHE A 23 -8.25 -8.02 2.65
CA PHE A 23 -9.51 -8.68 2.97
C PHE A 23 -10.06 -8.23 4.33
N THR A 24 -11.36 -8.03 4.40
CA THR A 24 -12.12 -7.65 5.59
C THR A 24 -13.51 -8.26 5.56
N ILE A 25 -14.25 -8.11 6.65
CA ILE A 25 -15.59 -8.66 6.83
C ILE A 25 -16.61 -7.54 7.08
N ASP A 26 -16.69 -6.58 6.14
CA ASP A 26 -17.58 -5.40 6.17
C ASP A 26 -17.09 -4.22 7.04
N ARG A 27 -17.76 -3.89 8.15
CA ARG A 27 -17.50 -2.66 8.93
C ARG A 27 -16.01 -2.49 9.26
N GLY A 28 -15.47 -1.29 9.01
CA GLY A 28 -14.06 -0.98 9.19
C GLY A 28 -13.21 -1.12 7.93
N THR A 29 -13.76 -1.64 6.82
CA THR A 29 -13.09 -1.62 5.50
C THR A 29 -12.69 -0.20 5.11
N GLU A 30 -13.55 0.79 5.40
CA GLU A 30 -13.31 2.20 5.14
C GLU A 30 -12.09 2.75 5.88
N ILE A 31 -11.79 2.22 7.07
CA ILE A 31 -10.61 2.60 7.86
C ILE A 31 -9.33 2.16 7.12
N ILE A 32 -9.34 0.96 6.53
CA ILE A 32 -8.20 0.48 5.72
C ILE A 32 -8.07 1.32 4.44
N CYS A 33 -9.17 1.65 3.77
CA CYS A 33 -9.14 2.54 2.59
C CYS A 33 -8.55 3.93 2.92
N VAL A 34 -8.87 4.50 4.08
CA VAL A 34 -8.26 5.76 4.55
C VAL A 34 -6.78 5.56 4.89
N ALA A 35 -6.42 4.45 5.53
CA ALA A 35 -5.03 4.13 5.83
C ALA A 35 -4.19 3.93 4.55
N ILE A 36 -4.75 3.37 3.47
CA ILE A 36 -4.09 3.30 2.15
C ILE A 36 -3.79 4.72 1.66
N LYS A 37 -4.76 5.63 1.72
CA LYS A 37 -4.57 7.04 1.32
C LYS A 37 -3.49 7.74 2.14
N ALA A 38 -3.33 7.39 3.42
CA ALA A 38 -2.30 7.96 4.29
C ALA A 38 -0.85 7.59 3.87
N HIS A 39 -0.65 6.58 3.01
CA HIS A 39 0.67 6.22 2.47
C HIS A 39 0.99 6.91 1.13
N THR A 40 0.04 7.66 0.55
CA THR A 40 0.19 8.20 -0.82
C THR A 40 1.42 9.08 -1.00
N HIS A 41 1.81 9.88 0.02
CA HIS A 41 3.01 10.72 -0.03
C HIS A 41 4.32 9.92 -0.11
N LEU A 42 4.30 8.63 0.23
CA LEU A 42 5.46 7.75 0.12
C LEU A 42 5.57 7.07 -1.26
N LEU A 43 4.48 7.09 -2.05
CA LEU A 43 4.33 6.34 -3.31
C LEU A 43 4.30 7.25 -4.54
N ILE A 44 3.52 8.34 -4.49
CA ILE A 44 3.29 9.19 -5.67
C ILE A 44 4.60 9.89 -6.07
N GLY A 45 4.96 9.78 -7.34
CA GLY A 45 6.20 10.31 -7.90
C GLY A 45 7.41 9.38 -7.78
N ARG A 46 7.24 8.18 -7.22
CA ARG A 46 8.24 7.11 -7.28
C ARG A 46 8.18 6.37 -8.60
N THR A 47 9.29 5.77 -9.02
CA THR A 47 9.34 4.97 -10.25
C THR A 47 9.32 3.48 -9.95
N LEU A 48 8.85 2.69 -10.91
CA LEU A 48 8.83 1.24 -10.80
C LEU A 48 10.26 0.66 -10.72
N GLU A 49 11.22 1.29 -11.40
CA GLU A 49 12.64 0.90 -11.37
C GLU A 49 13.27 1.08 -9.98
N GLU A 50 12.86 2.10 -9.21
CA GLU A 50 13.28 2.26 -7.81
C GLU A 50 12.86 1.04 -6.97
N PHE A 51 11.65 0.51 -7.19
CA PHE A 51 11.17 -0.69 -6.52
C PHE A 51 11.90 -1.95 -6.99
N ILE A 52 11.98 -2.19 -8.31
CA ILE A 52 12.60 -3.39 -8.89
C ILE A 52 14.07 -3.51 -8.53
N SER A 53 14.81 -2.39 -8.54
CA SER A 53 16.26 -2.41 -8.27
C SER A 53 16.60 -2.81 -6.84
N ASN A 54 15.73 -2.50 -5.86
CA ASN A 54 15.91 -2.90 -4.47
C ASN A 54 14.58 -2.92 -3.69
N PRO A 55 13.78 -4.00 -3.79
CA PRO A 55 12.49 -4.08 -3.12
C PRO A 55 12.60 -3.97 -1.59
N GLY A 56 13.71 -4.44 -1.02
CA GLY A 56 13.97 -4.34 0.42
C GLY A 56 14.24 -2.91 0.90
N ALA A 57 14.89 -2.07 0.09
CA ALA A 57 15.04 -0.66 0.39
C ALA A 57 13.70 0.08 0.28
N PHE A 58 12.89 -0.24 -0.72
CA PHE A 58 11.55 0.32 -0.87
C PHE A 58 10.63 -0.08 0.29
N TRP A 59 10.66 -1.34 0.71
CA TRP A 59 9.96 -1.80 1.92
C TRP A 59 10.38 -1.01 3.16
N ARG A 60 11.69 -0.79 3.37
CA ARG A 60 12.17 0.04 4.48
C ARG A 60 11.66 1.47 4.37
N HIS A 61 11.68 2.08 3.19
CA HIS A 61 11.13 3.43 2.96
C HIS A 61 9.66 3.49 3.38
N LEU A 62 8.82 2.56 2.91
CA LEU A 62 7.40 2.53 3.25
C LEU A 62 7.12 2.25 4.75
N THR A 63 7.96 1.43 5.39
CA THR A 63 7.76 1.01 6.80
C THR A 63 8.44 1.90 7.83
N SER A 64 9.26 2.87 7.40
CA SER A 64 10.07 3.73 8.29
C SER A 64 9.47 5.12 8.54
N ASP A 65 8.31 5.45 7.96
CA ASP A 65 7.59 6.67 8.32
C ASP A 65 7.18 6.63 9.79
N SER A 66 7.86 7.42 10.62
CA SER A 66 7.68 7.41 12.08
C SER A 66 6.26 7.73 12.52
N GLN A 67 5.53 8.57 11.77
CA GLN A 67 4.16 8.96 12.12
C GLN A 67 3.18 7.85 11.78
N LEU A 68 3.32 7.21 10.62
CA LEU A 68 2.50 6.04 10.27
C LEU A 68 2.80 4.84 11.18
N ARG A 69 4.08 4.62 11.53
CA ARG A 69 4.48 3.58 12.49
C ARG A 69 3.83 3.75 13.86
N TRP A 70 3.61 4.99 14.30
CA TRP A 70 2.94 5.26 15.58
C TRP A 70 1.51 4.70 15.65
N ILE A 71 0.85 4.54 14.50
CA ILE A 71 -0.51 3.97 14.38
C ILE A 71 -0.50 2.42 14.40
N GLY A 72 0.66 1.77 14.23
CA GLY A 72 0.85 0.31 14.27
C GLY A 72 1.67 -0.09 15.49
N PRO A 73 3.01 -0.23 15.39
CA PRO A 73 3.81 -0.44 14.19
C PRO A 73 3.65 -1.89 13.68
N GLU A 74 3.75 -2.08 12.36
CA GLU A 74 3.76 -3.42 11.72
C GLU A 74 2.59 -4.33 12.12
N LYS A 75 1.42 -3.73 12.40
CA LYS A 75 0.18 -4.41 12.76
C LYS A 75 -1.05 -3.56 12.45
N GLY A 76 -2.23 -4.18 12.50
CA GLY A 76 -3.51 -3.48 12.42
C GLY A 76 -3.80 -2.82 11.08
N ALA A 77 -4.77 -1.90 11.07
CA ALA A 77 -5.28 -1.28 9.84
C ALA A 77 -4.19 -0.60 9.00
N ILE A 78 -3.22 0.07 9.64
CA ILE A 78 -2.13 0.75 8.93
C ILE A 78 -1.21 -0.24 8.20
N HIS A 79 -0.95 -1.42 8.78
CA HIS A 79 -0.09 -2.41 8.15
C HIS A 79 -0.86 -3.30 7.14
N LEU A 80 -2.17 -3.49 7.33
CA LEU A 80 -3.03 -4.07 6.29
C LEU A 80 -3.07 -3.16 5.05
N ALA A 81 -3.23 -1.86 5.23
CA ALA A 81 -3.13 -0.90 4.13
C ALA A 81 -1.79 -1.01 3.38
N LEU A 82 -0.68 -1.11 4.13
CA LEU A 82 0.63 -1.33 3.53
C LEU A 82 0.74 -2.67 2.79
N SER A 83 0.14 -3.74 3.32
CA SER A 83 0.09 -5.04 2.63
C SER A 83 -0.64 -4.94 1.29
N ALA A 84 -1.76 -4.22 1.22
CA ALA A 84 -2.48 -4.02 -0.04
C ALA A 84 -1.60 -3.28 -1.06
N ILE A 85 -0.91 -2.22 -0.64
CA ILE A 85 0.01 -1.43 -1.48
C ILE A 85 1.19 -2.27 -1.97
N VAL A 86 1.84 -3.01 -1.09
CA VAL A 86 3.05 -3.78 -1.45
C VAL A 86 2.70 -4.95 -2.36
N ASN A 87 1.54 -5.57 -2.17
CA ASN A 87 1.05 -6.57 -3.12
C ASN A 87 0.75 -5.96 -4.49
N ALA A 88 0.19 -4.74 -4.54
CA ALA A 88 0.01 -4.02 -5.81
C ALA A 88 1.34 -3.68 -6.48
N LEU A 89 2.40 -3.36 -5.72
CA LEU A 89 3.74 -3.14 -6.27
C LEU A 89 4.37 -4.42 -6.84
N TRP A 90 4.04 -5.59 -6.29
CA TRP A 90 4.51 -6.88 -6.81
C TRP A 90 3.71 -7.39 -8.00
N ASP A 91 2.46 -6.96 -8.13
CA ASP A 91 1.62 -7.24 -9.30
C ASP A 91 2.06 -6.42 -10.53
N LEU A 92 2.54 -5.20 -10.29
CA LEU A 92 3.12 -4.27 -11.28
C LEU A 92 4.51 -4.71 -11.76
#